data_AF-A0A2W6C4I3-F1
#
_entry.id   AF-A0A2W6C4I3-F1
#
_cell.length_a   1.000
_cell.length_b   1.000
_cell.length_c   1.000
_cell.angle_alpha   90.00
_cell.angle_beta   90.00
_cell.angle_gamma   90.00
#
_symmetry.space_group_name_H-M   'P 1'
#
loop_
_entity.id
_entity.type
_entity.pdbx_description
1 polymer ?
#
loop_
_entity_poly.entity_id
_entity_poly.type
_entity_poly.pdbx_seq_one_letter_code
_entity_poly.pdbx_strand_id
1 'polypeptide(L)'
;MACLRADHLAVAEVGQDAMQIGTSPSGPTVAFAPTPGAAQALQIDGQVQGGEVIGSAVLYPHAAPDSELQQVEACLAQGVKG
;
A
#
# COMPACT_ATOMS: atom_id res chain seq x y z
N MET A 1 -7.14 7.15 -2.00
CA MET A 1 -8.06 6.97 -0.85
C MET A 1 -9.53 6.94 -1.25
N ALA A 2 -10.01 7.81 -2.15
CA ALA A 2 -11.41 7.80 -2.56
C ALA A 2 -11.88 6.46 -3.18
N CYS A 3 -11.02 5.79 -3.97
CA CYS A 3 -11.43 4.54 -4.62
C CYS A 3 -11.49 3.34 -3.65
N LEU A 4 -10.56 3.21 -2.69
CA LEU A 4 -10.65 2.20 -1.63
C LEU A 4 -11.94 2.33 -0.80
N ARG A 5 -12.35 3.57 -0.52
CA ARG A 5 -13.62 3.83 0.18
C ARG A 5 -14.84 3.55 -0.69
N ALA A 6 -14.73 3.68 -2.02
CA ALA A 6 -15.78 3.33 -2.96
C ALA A 6 -15.98 1.82 -3.06
N ASP A 7 -14.92 1.04 -2.90
CA ASP A 7 -14.96 -0.43 -2.84
C ASP A 7 -15.30 -0.98 -1.44
N HIS A 8 -15.78 -0.12 -0.53
CA HIS A 8 -16.16 -0.47 0.85
C HIS A 8 -15.03 -1.08 1.69
N LEU A 9 -13.77 -0.86 1.31
CA LEU A 9 -12.63 -1.28 2.12
C LEU A 9 -12.45 -0.33 3.30
N ALA A 10 -12.35 -0.90 4.50
CA ALA A 10 -12.01 -0.15 5.69
C ALA A 10 -10.56 0.36 5.54
N VAL A 11 -10.35 1.66 5.72
CA VAL A 11 -9.00 2.23 5.70
C VAL A 11 -8.78 3.04 6.96
N ALA A 12 -7.70 2.75 7.66
CA ALA A 12 -7.25 3.49 8.83
C ALA A 12 -5.85 4.05 8.57
N GLU A 13 -5.62 5.31 8.89
CA GLU A 13 -4.28 5.88 8.89
C GLU A 13 -3.49 5.33 10.08
N VAL A 14 -2.28 4.86 9.82
CA VAL A 14 -1.39 4.28 10.83
C VAL A 14 -0.07 5.03 10.75
N GLY A 15 0.09 6.05 11.60
CA GLY A 15 1.25 6.95 11.56
C GLY A 15 1.07 8.08 10.54
N GLN A 16 2.17 8.74 10.18
CA GLN A 16 2.15 9.92 9.30
C GLN A 16 2.14 9.57 7.81
N ASP A 17 2.84 8.48 7.44
CA ASP A 17 3.04 8.09 6.05
C ASP A 17 2.62 6.64 5.78
N ALA A 18 1.72 6.07 6.59
CA ALA A 18 1.25 4.71 6.37
C ALA A 18 -0.24 4.56 6.67
N MET A 19 -0.85 3.57 6.03
CA MET A 19 -2.28 3.28 6.10
C MET A 19 -2.52 1.78 6.14
N GLN A 20 -3.38 1.34 7.03
CA GLN A 20 -3.90 -0.02 7.10
C GLN A 20 -5.19 -0.11 6.29
N ILE A 21 -5.26 -1.10 5.42
CA ILE A 21 -6.46 -1.45 4.67
C ILE A 21 -7.01 -2.76 5.27
N GLY A 22 -8.32 -2.84 5.46
CA GLY A 22 -8.96 -3.95 6.15
C GLY A 22 -8.60 -4.00 7.64
N THR A 23 -8.65 -5.22 8.21
CA THR A 23 -8.39 -5.46 9.64
C THR A 23 -7.00 -6.04 9.86
N SER A 24 -6.22 -5.46 10.77
CA SER A 24 -4.97 -6.05 11.25
C SER A 24 -5.25 -7.36 12.01
N PRO A 25 -4.40 -8.41 11.91
CA PRO A 25 -3.12 -8.46 11.20
C PRO A 25 -3.21 -8.97 9.75
N SER A 26 -4.39 -9.30 9.24
CA SER A 26 -4.55 -9.95 7.94
C SER A 26 -4.65 -8.98 6.76
N GLY A 27 -5.14 -7.76 7.00
CA GLY A 27 -5.34 -6.77 5.95
C GLY A 27 -4.02 -6.13 5.48
N PRO A 28 -3.97 -5.62 4.24
CA PRO A 28 -2.74 -5.05 3.70
C PRO A 28 -2.37 -3.72 4.37
N THR A 29 -1.08 -3.41 4.42
CA THR A 29 -0.58 -2.09 4.87
C THR A 29 0.08 -1.38 3.70
N VAL A 30 -0.14 -0.08 3.57
CA VAL A 30 0.53 0.75 2.56
C VAL A 30 1.38 1.79 3.26
N ALA A 31 2.66 1.87 2.93
CA ALA A 31 3.56 2.94 3.35
C ALA A 31 3.87 3.85 2.16
N PHE A 32 3.89 5.17 2.36
CA PHE A 32 4.18 6.16 1.34
C PHE A 32 5.58 6.71 1.55
N ALA A 33 6.40 6.64 0.52
CA ALA A 33 7.68 7.32 0.47
C ALA A 33 7.52 8.71 -0.16
N PRO A 34 8.43 9.66 0.11
CA PRO A 34 8.37 11.00 -0.47
C PRO A 34 8.46 11.01 -2.00
N THR A 35 9.12 10.02 -2.60
CA THR A 35 9.28 9.89 -4.06
C THR A 35 9.27 8.41 -4.48
N PRO A 36 8.99 8.11 -5.76
CA PRO A 36 9.13 6.74 -6.29
C PRO A 36 10.55 6.18 -6.13
N GLY A 37 11.57 7.01 -6.32
CA GLY A 37 12.97 6.61 -6.11
C GLY A 37 13.26 6.23 -4.65
N ALA A 38 12.64 6.91 -3.68
CA ALA A 38 12.75 6.55 -2.27
C ALA A 38 12.05 5.22 -1.96
N ALA A 39 10.86 4.97 -2.54
CA ALA A 39 10.17 3.68 -2.37
C ALA A 39 10.99 2.52 -2.96
N GLN A 40 11.59 2.71 -4.14
CA GLN A 40 12.49 1.74 -4.75
C GLN A 40 13.75 1.51 -3.92
N ALA A 41 14.31 2.56 -3.30
CA ALA A 41 15.46 2.42 -2.41
C ALA A 41 15.15 1.51 -1.23
N LEU A 42 13.97 1.64 -0.61
CA LEU A 42 13.53 0.75 0.47
C LEU A 42 13.44 -0.71 0.00
N GLN A 43 13.06 -0.96 -1.26
CA GLN A 43 13.04 -2.30 -1.85
C GLN A 43 14.44 -2.86 -2.07
N ILE A 44 15.35 -2.05 -2.57
CA ILE A 44 16.75 -2.43 -2.83
C ILE A 44 17.48 -2.70 -1.51
N ASP A 45 17.26 -1.88 -0.48
CA ASP A 45 17.87 -2.02 0.85
C ASP A 45 17.32 -3.23 1.63
N GLY A 46 16.37 -3.97 1.05
CA GLY A 46 15.77 -5.14 1.68
C GLY A 46 14.89 -4.80 2.89
N GLN A 47 14.50 -3.53 3.04
CA GLN A 47 13.64 -3.09 4.14
C GLN A 47 12.16 -3.44 3.90
N VAL A 48 11.78 -3.78 2.66
CA VAL A 48 10.40 -4.10 2.27
C VAL A 48 10.24 -5.58 1.86
N GLN A 49 10.80 -6.51 2.64
CA GLN A 49 10.67 -7.95 2.32
C GLN A 49 9.19 -8.36 2.24
N GLY A 50 8.78 -8.80 1.04
CA GLY A 50 7.39 -9.17 0.76
C GLY A 50 6.46 -7.99 0.43
N GLY A 51 6.97 -6.77 0.34
CA GLY A 51 6.23 -5.59 -0.11
C GLY A 51 6.40 -5.31 -1.61
N GLU A 52 5.35 -4.82 -2.25
CA GLU A 52 5.32 -4.41 -3.65
C GLU A 52 5.42 -2.88 -3.75
N VAL A 53 6.31 -2.38 -4.61
CA VAL A 53 6.45 -0.94 -4.86
C VAL A 53 5.57 -0.50 -6.01
N ILE A 54 4.67 0.43 -5.74
CA ILE A 54 3.74 1.03 -6.71
C ILE A 54 3.96 2.54 -6.69
N GLY A 55 4.75 3.05 -7.64
CA GLY A 55 5.15 4.46 -7.66
C GLY A 55 5.88 4.85 -6.37
N SER A 56 5.34 5.81 -5.63
CA SER A 56 5.86 6.22 -4.31
C SER A 56 5.30 5.43 -3.14
N ALA A 57 4.43 4.45 -3.35
CA ALA A 57 3.89 3.60 -2.27
C ALA A 57 4.55 2.23 -2.23
N VAL A 58 4.58 1.65 -1.03
CA VAL A 58 4.97 0.28 -0.76
C VAL A 58 3.77 -0.45 -0.15
N LEU A 59 3.24 -1.43 -0.86
CA LEU A 59 2.13 -2.28 -0.44
C LEU A 59 2.67 -3.54 0.23
N TYR A 60 2.32 -3.76 1.49
CA TYR A 60 2.57 -4.99 2.23
C TYR A 60 1.29 -5.82 2.22
N PRO A 61 1.26 -6.94 1.48
CA PRO A 61 0.04 -7.71 1.28
C PRO A 61 -0.42 -8.47 2.53
N HIS A 62 0.51 -8.85 3.40
CA HIS A 62 0.27 -9.73 4.55
C HIS A 62 -0.44 -11.03 4.13
N ALA A 63 -1.60 -11.33 4.71
CA ALA A 63 -2.43 -12.50 4.39
C ALA A 63 -3.75 -12.09 3.71
N ALA A 64 -3.77 -10.91 3.10
CA ALA A 64 -4.94 -10.44 2.37
C ALA A 64 -5.16 -11.29 1.11
N PRO A 65 -6.41 -11.56 0.72
CA PRO A 65 -6.70 -12.33 -0.47
C PRO A 65 -6.29 -11.57 -1.74
N ASP A 66 -5.80 -12.29 -2.75
CA ASP A 66 -5.35 -11.71 -4.03
C ASP A 66 -6.36 -10.76 -4.67
N SER A 67 -7.66 -11.07 -4.56
CA SER A 67 -8.72 -10.21 -5.11
C SER A 67 -8.82 -8.85 -4.41
N GLU A 68 -8.48 -8.76 -3.13
CA GLU A 68 -8.42 -7.50 -2.37
C GLU A 68 -7.14 -6.75 -2.72
N LEU A 69 -6.00 -7.44 -2.78
CA LEU A 69 -4.71 -6.85 -3.17
C LEU A 69 -4.78 -6.20 -4.55
N GLN A 70 -5.36 -6.88 -5.53
CA GLN A 70 -5.49 -6.36 -6.89
C GLN A 70 -6.33 -5.07 -6.94
N GLN A 71 -7.38 -4.95 -6.11
CA GLN A 71 -8.17 -3.72 -5.99
C GLN A 71 -7.34 -2.59 -5.35
N VAL A 72 -6.59 -2.93 -4.30
CA VAL A 72 -5.70 -1.98 -3.62
C VAL A 72 -4.63 -1.46 -4.58
N GLU A 73 -3.94 -2.33 -5.30
CA GLU A 73 -2.93 -2.01 -6.31
C GLU A 73 -3.47 -1.10 -7.40
N ALA A 74 -4.61 -1.46 -7.99
CA ALA A 74 -5.27 -0.66 -9.02
C ALA A 74 -5.63 0.73 -8.51
N CYS A 75 -6.05 0.82 -7.24
CA CYS A 75 -6.38 2.10 -6.61
C CYS A 75 -5.14 2.95 -6.34
N LEU A 76 -4.06 2.34 -5.83
CA LEU A 76 -2.81 3.01 -5.54
C LEU A 76 -2.21 3.57 -6.84
N ALA A 77 -2.20 2.78 -7.91
CA ALA A 77 -1.68 3.21 -9.23
C ALA A 77 -2.36 4.48 -9.78
N GLN A 78 -3.62 4.75 -9.40
CA GLN A 78 -4.30 6.00 -9.77
C GLN A 78 -3.82 7.21 -8.94
N GLY A 79 -3.48 6.99 -7.67
CA GLY A 79 -3.16 8.04 -6.70
C GLY A 79 -1.68 8.38 -6.57
N VAL A 80 -0.78 7.42 -6.79
CA VAL A 80 0.67 7.54 -6.54
C VAL A 80 1.46 7.97 -7.78
N LYS A 81 0.83 8.74 -8.67
CA LYS A 81 1.50 9.32 -9.84
C LYS A 81 2.50 10.39 -9.38
N GLY A 82 3.75 9.98 -9.21
CA GLY A 82 4.93 10.84 -9.10
C GLY A 82 5.53 11.10 -10.47
#